data_AF-A0A9D1J392-F1
#
_entry.id   AF-A0A9D1J392-F1
#
_cell.length_a   1.000
_cell.length_b   1.000
_cell.length_c   1.000
_cell.angle_alpha   90.00
_cell.angle_beta   90.00
_cell.angle_gamma   90.00
#
_symmetry.space_group_name_H-M   'P 1'
#
loop_
_entity.id
_entity.type
_entity.pdbx_description
1 polymer ?
#
loop_
_entity_poly.entity_id
_entity_poly.type
_entity_poly.pdbx_seq_one_letter_code
_entity_poly.pdbx_strand_id
1 'polypeptide(L)'
;MSLVEQVVSLIFSFIYGGVLSVLYNFNYNILFYKNRVVKIIFNILFVFDLVLIYFLVMRKINNAVIHPYFYLFIILGFFTFFNITKKFRKLLKVPEVKKKPKKGDQKCKE
;
A
#
# COMPACT_ATOMS: atom_id res chain seq x y z
N MET A 1 -2.14 -29.62 -2.14
CA MET A 1 -3.06 -28.55 -1.73
C MET A 1 -4.47 -29.07 -1.94
N SER A 2 -5.29 -29.08 -0.90
CA SER A 2 -6.70 -29.47 -1.03
C SER A 2 -7.52 -28.35 -1.69
N LEU A 3 -8.69 -28.68 -2.26
CA LEU A 3 -9.57 -27.68 -2.88
C LEU A 3 -10.03 -26.62 -1.86
N VAL A 4 -10.25 -27.04 -0.61
CA VAL A 4 -10.59 -26.15 0.51
C VAL A 4 -9.47 -25.14 0.76
N GLU A 5 -8.22 -25.58 0.86
CA GLU A 5 -7.07 -24.67 1.02
C GLU A 5 -7.00 -23.66 -0.13
N GLN A 6 -7.35 -24.05 -1.36
CA GLN A 6 -7.27 -23.18 -2.55
C GLN A 6 -8.30 -22.07 -2.48
N VAL A 7 -9.54 -22.42 -2.14
CA VAL A 7 -10.63 -21.46 -1.96
C VAL A 7 -10.31 -20.51 -0.82
N VAL A 8 -9.83 -21.00 0.33
CA VAL A 8 -9.43 -20.15 1.47
C VAL A 8 -8.29 -19.21 1.08
N SER A 9 -7.27 -19.71 0.36
CA SER A 9 -6.12 -18.90 -0.09
C SER A 9 -6.54 -17.82 -1.11
N LEU A 10 -7.51 -18.11 -1.98
CA LEU A 10 -8.09 -17.15 -2.92
C LEU A 10 -8.84 -16.02 -2.19
N ILE A 11 -9.73 -16.38 -1.27
CA ILE A 11 -10.49 -15.40 -0.46
C ILE A 11 -9.53 -14.55 0.36
N PHE A 12 -8.55 -15.17 1.02
CA PHE A 12 -7.52 -14.46 1.77
C PHE A 12 -6.75 -13.48 0.87
N SER A 13 -6.31 -13.92 -0.31
CA SER A 13 -5.56 -13.08 -1.25
C SER A 13 -6.36 -11.85 -1.70
N PHE A 14 -7.67 -12.00 -1.92
CA PHE A 14 -8.56 -10.87 -2.22
C PHE A 14 -8.64 -9.87 -1.07
N ILE A 15 -8.91 -10.36 0.15
CA ILE A 15 -9.01 -9.55 1.36
C ILE A 15 -7.67 -8.83 1.61
N TYR A 16 -6.56 -9.53 1.40
CA TYR A 16 -5.21 -9.00 1.54
C TYR A 16 -4.95 -7.83 0.57
N GLY A 17 -5.43 -7.94 -0.68
CA GLY A 17 -5.46 -6.82 -1.62
C GLY A 17 -6.18 -5.58 -1.07
N GLY A 18 -7.30 -5.79 -0.37
CA GLY A 18 -8.01 -4.71 0.32
C GLY A 18 -7.18 -4.05 1.43
N VAL A 19 -6.53 -4.86 2.28
CA VAL A 19 -5.62 -4.38 3.34
C VAL A 19 -4.47 -3.58 2.75
N LEU A 20 -3.85 -4.08 1.67
CA LEU A 20 -2.81 -3.38 0.91
C LEU A 20 -3.29 -2.00 0.44
N SER A 21 -4.52 -1.91 -0.08
CA SER A 21 -5.11 -0.65 -0.55
C SER A 21 -5.27 0.37 0.58
N VAL A 22 -5.67 -0.08 1.78
CA VAL A 22 -5.77 0.78 2.97
C VAL A 22 -4.38 1.28 3.37
N LEU A 23 -3.41 0.37 3.52
CA LEU A 23 -2.04 0.70 3.95
C LEU A 23 -1.33 1.62 2.95
N TYR A 24 -1.52 1.40 1.64
CA TYR A 24 -0.98 2.26 0.59
C TYR A 24 -1.53 3.69 0.69
N ASN A 25 -2.84 3.85 0.88
CA ASN A 25 -3.45 5.17 1.01
C ASN A 25 -3.05 5.87 2.32
N PHE A 26 -2.91 5.12 3.41
CA PHE A 26 -2.48 5.64 4.70
C PHE A 26 -1.03 6.14 4.65
N ASN A 27 -0.13 5.36 4.04
CA ASN A 27 1.29 5.70 3.93
C ASN A 27 1.62 6.57 2.70
N TYR A 28 0.61 7.04 1.95
CA TYR A 28 0.81 7.75 0.68
C TYR A 28 1.78 8.95 0.79
N ASN A 29 1.69 9.74 1.85
CA ASN A 29 2.54 10.92 2.04
C ASN A 29 4.02 10.56 2.23
N ILE A 30 4.31 9.39 2.83
CA ILE A 30 5.66 8.89 3.08
C ILE A 30 6.21 8.21 1.82
N LEU A 31 5.38 7.39 1.15
CA LEU A 31 5.74 6.71 -0.10
C LEU A 31 6.07 7.68 -1.24
N PHE A 32 5.49 8.89 -1.22
CA PHE A 32 5.75 9.96 -2.18
C PHE A 32 6.46 11.17 -1.55
N TYR A 33 7.24 10.93 -0.50
CA TYR A 33 8.00 12.00 0.16
C TYR A 33 9.01 12.67 -0.79
N LYS A 34 9.27 13.97 -0.58
CA LYS A 34 10.11 14.79 -1.47
C LYS A 34 11.58 14.35 -1.48
N ASN A 35 12.12 13.95 -0.34
CA ASN A 35 13.51 13.48 -0.25
C ASN A 35 13.61 12.07 -0.85
N ARG A 36 14.43 11.93 -1.91
CA ARG A 36 14.62 10.68 -2.65
C ARG A 36 15.14 9.55 -1.77
N VAL A 37 16.05 9.83 -0.83
CA VAL A 37 16.63 8.80 0.05
C VAL A 37 15.56 8.23 0.97
N VAL A 38 14.83 9.12 1.67
CA VAL A 38 13.71 8.73 2.54
C VAL A 38 12.66 7.95 1.75
N LYS A 39 12.30 8.43 0.56
CA LYS A 39 11.35 7.75 -0.32
C LYS A 39 11.77 6.31 -0.64
N ILE A 40 13.03 6.09 -1.03
CA ILE A 40 13.52 4.76 -1.40
C ILE A 40 13.48 3.83 -0.19
N ILE A 41 14.03 4.25 0.96
CA ILE A 41 14.07 3.45 2.18
C ILE A 41 12.66 3.02 2.59
N PHE A 42 11.72 3.97 2.66
CA PHE A 42 10.36 3.66 3.06
C PHE A 42 9.60 2.80 2.05
N ASN A 43 9.81 2.98 0.74
CA ASN A 43 9.20 2.09 -0.25
C ASN A 43 9.72 0.65 -0.12
N ILE A 44 11.03 0.46 0.09
CA ILE A 44 11.62 -0.87 0.28
C ILE A 44 11.03 -1.53 1.54
N LEU A 45 11.06 -0.83 2.68
CA LEU A 45 10.51 -1.34 3.94
C LEU A 45 9.03 -1.70 3.79
N PHE A 46 8.25 -0.78 3.23
CA PHE A 46 6.82 -0.99 3.02
C PHE A 46 6.53 -2.23 2.17
N VAL A 47 7.23 -2.41 1.05
CA VAL A 47 7.04 -3.60 0.20
C VAL A 47 7.52 -4.86 0.91
N PHE A 48 8.66 -4.83 1.59
CA PHE A 48 9.18 -5.98 2.33
C PHE A 48 8.23 -6.44 3.42
N ASP A 49 7.74 -5.51 4.25
CA ASP A 49 6.81 -5.80 5.34
C ASP A 49 5.53 -6.46 4.79
N LEU A 50 4.98 -5.92 3.70
CA LEU A 50 3.80 -6.46 3.05
C LEU A 50 4.05 -7.85 2.45
N VAL A 51 5.18 -8.07 1.79
CA VAL A 51 5.50 -9.39 1.24
C VAL A 51 5.68 -10.40 2.38
N LEU A 52 6.41 -10.03 3.43
CA LEU A 52 6.67 -10.89 4.59
C LEU A 52 5.36 -11.28 5.29
N ILE A 53 4.49 -10.32 5.57
CA ILE A 53 3.19 -10.56 6.21
C ILE A 53 2.35 -11.52 5.36
N TYR A 54 2.28 -11.31 4.04
CA TYR A 54 1.56 -12.19 3.13
C TYR A 54 2.09 -13.63 3.21
N PHE A 55 3.41 -13.82 3.10
CA PHE A 55 4.04 -15.13 3.19
C PHE A 55 3.81 -15.82 4.54
N LEU A 56 3.89 -15.08 5.65
CA LEU A 56 3.67 -15.63 6.99
C LEU A 56 2.25 -16.16 7.17
N VAL A 57 1.25 -15.45 6.65
CA VAL A 57 -0.15 -15.90 6.71
C VAL A 57 -0.38 -17.05 5.73
N MET A 58 0.14 -16.99 4.51
CA MET A 58 0.07 -18.09 3.55
C MET A 58 0.72 -19.37 4.08
N ARG A 59 1.82 -19.26 4.85
CA ARG A 59 2.43 -20.40 5.55
C ARG A 59 1.46 -21.12 6.48
N LYS A 60 0.53 -20.39 7.11
CA LYS A 60 -0.48 -20.97 8.00
C LYS A 60 -1.67 -21.57 7.25
N ILE A 61 -2.02 -21.03 6.08
CA ILE A 61 -3.18 -21.46 5.30
C ILE A 61 -2.84 -22.66 4.41
N ASN A 62 -1.74 -22.58 3.67
CA ASN A 62 -1.41 -23.55 2.63
C ASN A 62 0.07 -23.91 2.57
N ASN A 63 0.77 -23.75 3.70
CA ASN A 63 2.19 -24.01 3.81
C ASN A 63 3.05 -23.18 2.84
N ALA A 64 2.60 -21.95 2.55
CA ALA A 64 3.28 -20.96 1.70
C ALA A 64 3.44 -21.38 0.23
N VAL A 65 2.58 -22.28 -0.24
CA VAL A 65 2.49 -22.61 -1.67
C VAL A 65 1.80 -21.45 -2.38
N ILE A 66 2.51 -20.74 -3.25
CA ILE A 66 1.94 -19.62 -3.99
C ILE A 66 1.61 -20.05 -5.43
N HIS A 67 0.38 -19.75 -5.84
CA HIS A 67 -0.07 -19.92 -7.22
C HIS A 67 -0.29 -18.55 -7.90
N PRO A 68 -0.09 -18.44 -9.23
CA PRO A 68 -0.21 -17.17 -9.95
C PRO A 68 -1.57 -16.47 -9.78
N TYR A 69 -2.66 -17.23 -9.69
CA TYR A 69 -4.01 -16.69 -9.52
C TYR A 69 -4.23 -16.02 -8.16
N PHE A 70 -3.43 -16.33 -7.13
CA PHE A 70 -3.48 -15.58 -5.88
C PHE A 70 -3.06 -14.12 -6.08
N TYR A 71 -2.02 -13.87 -6.88
CA TYR A 71 -1.61 -12.50 -7.21
C TYR A 71 -2.69 -11.74 -7.99
N LEU A 72 -3.40 -12.41 -8.90
CA LEU A 72 -4.54 -11.81 -9.60
C LEU A 72 -5.62 -11.36 -8.62
N PHE A 73 -5.93 -12.17 -7.61
CA PHE A 73 -6.91 -11.83 -6.57
C PHE A 73 -6.42 -10.72 -5.63
N ILE A 74 -5.13 -10.64 -5.33
CA ILE A 74 -4.54 -9.50 -4.60
C ILE A 74 -4.73 -8.21 -5.40
N ILE A 75 -4.42 -8.21 -6.70
CA ILE A 75 -4.57 -7.05 -7.58
C ILE A 75 -6.05 -6.66 -7.67
N LEU A 76 -6.94 -7.63 -7.87
CA LEU A 76 -8.38 -7.41 -7.93
C LEU A 76 -8.89 -6.76 -6.65
N GLY A 77 -8.56 -7.33 -5.49
CA GLY A 77 -8.91 -6.78 -4.18
C GLY A 77 -8.38 -5.35 -4.01
N PHE A 78 -7.12 -5.10 -4.34
CA PHE A 78 -6.54 -3.77 -4.24
C PHE A 78 -7.37 -2.71 -4.96
N PHE A 79 -7.74 -2.97 -6.22
CA PHE A 79 -8.55 -2.05 -7.02
C PHE A 79 -9.99 -1.94 -6.54
N THR A 80 -10.63 -3.05 -6.13
CA THR A 80 -11.99 -3.02 -5.56
C THR A 80 -12.06 -2.10 -4.33
N PHE A 81 -11.09 -2.20 -3.42
CA PHE A 81 -11.06 -1.39 -2.20
C PHE A 81 -10.46 0.01 -2.40
N PHE A 82 -9.79 0.29 -3.53
CA PHE A 82 -9.12 1.57 -3.79
C PHE A 82 -10.05 2.78 -3.76
N ASN A 83 -11.27 2.62 -4.28
CA ASN A 83 -12.24 3.72 -4.31
C ASN A 83 -12.74 4.08 -2.91
N ILE A 84 -12.88 3.08 -2.03
CA ILE A 84 -13.29 3.27 -0.63
C ILE A 84 -12.18 4.00 0.12
N THR A 85 -10.94 3.54 -0.01
CA THR A 85 -9.77 4.08 0.70
C THR A 85 -9.42 5.50 0.24
N LYS A 86 -9.65 5.84 -1.04
CA LYS A 86 -9.54 7.22 -1.54
C LYS A 86 -10.49 8.20 -0.83
N LYS A 87 -11.70 7.75 -0.43
CA LYS A 87 -12.63 8.56 0.38
C LYS A 87 -12.09 8.76 1.80
N PHE A 88 -11.58 7.70 2.43
CA PHE A 88 -10.95 7.79 3.75
C PHE A 88 -9.77 8.76 3.79
N ARG A 89 -8.91 8.78 2.75
CA ARG A 89 -7.82 9.76 2.64
C ARG A 89 -8.32 11.21 2.60
N LYS A 90 -9.48 11.48 1.99
CA LYS A 90 -10.08 12.81 1.98
C LYS A 90 -10.65 13.20 3.35
N LEU A 91 -11.25 12.25 4.07
CA LEU A 91 -11.73 12.44 5.45
C LEU A 91 -10.58 12.68 6.43
N LEU A 92 -9.49 11.92 6.29
CA LEU A 92 -8.27 12.03 7.09
C LEU A 92 -7.30 13.09 6.57
N LYS A 93 -7.74 14.02 5.68
CA LYS A 93 -7.00 15.27 5.47
C LYS A 93 -7.00 16.03 6.80
N VAL A 94 -6.04 15.68 7.66
CA VAL A 94 -5.46 16.59 8.65
C VAL A 94 -5.20 17.89 7.89
N PRO A 95 -5.68 19.05 8.37
CA PRO A 95 -5.58 20.31 7.66
C PRO A 95 -4.15 20.48 7.17
N GLU A 96 -4.01 20.76 5.87
CA GLU A 96 -2.69 20.89 5.26
C GLU A 96 -1.90 21.92 6.07
N VAL A 97 -0.80 21.49 6.71
CA VAL A 97 0.20 22.43 7.21
C VAL A 97 0.63 23.21 5.98
N LYS A 98 0.12 24.45 5.88
CA LYS A 98 0.38 25.37 4.78
C LYS A 98 1.89 25.35 4.54
N LYS A 99 2.33 24.76 3.43
CA LYS A 99 3.72 24.91 2.98
C LYS A 99 3.88 26.40 2.70
N LYS A 100 4.47 27.14 3.66
CA LYS A 100 4.82 28.55 3.46
C LYS A 100 5.66 28.62 2.17
N PRO A 101 5.34 29.50 1.22
CA PRO A 101 6.23 29.75 0.10
C PRO A 101 7.60 30.17 0.67
N LYS A 102 8.68 29.57 0.17
CA LYS A 102 10.03 30.07 0.44
C LYS A 102 10.11 31.49 -0.13
N LYS A 103 10.07 32.50 0.74
CA LYS A 103 10.50 33.86 0.39
C LYS A 103 12.00 33.78 0.11
N GLY A 104 12.39 33.86 -1.16
CA GLY A 104 13.79 33.75 -1.56
C GLY A 104 14.13 34.25 -2.96
N ASP A 105 13.20 34.20 -3.93
CA ASP A 105 13.54 34.44 -5.35
C ASP A 105 12.89 35.69 -5.96
N GLN A 106 12.93 36.83 -5.27
CA GLN A 106 12.57 38.13 -5.85
C GLN A 106 13.42 39.26 -5.25
N LYS A 107 14.73 39.18 -5.46
CA LYS A 107 15.65 40.34 -5.38
C LYS A 107 16.83 40.08 -6.32
N CYS A 108 16.64 40.43 -7.60
CA CYS A 108 17.68 40.82 -8.55
C CYS A 108 16.99 41.07 -9.90
N LYS A 109 16.41 42.27 -10.01
CA LYS A 109 16.27 43.00 -11.28
C LYS A 109 16.57 44.44 -10.92
N GLU A 110 17.85 44.77 -10.96
CA GLU A 110 18.31 46.14 -11.24
C GLU A 110 18.03 46.45 -12.71
#